data_AF-A0A1Q7SL57-F1
#
_entry.id   AF-A0A1Q7SL57-F1
#
_cell.length_a   1.000
_cell.length_b   1.000
_cell.length_c   1.000
_cell.angle_alpha   90.00
_cell.angle_beta   90.00
_cell.angle_gamma   90.00
#
_symmetry.space_group_name_H-M   'P 1'
#
loop_
_entity.id
_entity.type
_entity.pdbx_description
1 polymer ?
#
loop_
_entity_poly.entity_id
_entity_poly.type
_entity_poly.pdbx_seq_one_letter_code
_entity_poly.pdbx_strand_id
1 'polypeptide(L)'
;MGQQRRAAVRDFLKGTAAPVDEPSRFNIAWHAGLGDFFAGSYARAEQHFAEANRLLPELPDVRRMLAEARNPPARPFPWASVAAAVIATSLAGYGVMLSLRWRRNRFRIRPSEVLRLLEGATERPILLDVRDEATYARSPVRIPGSKHVTEASLESRTAQLEVERERIVVAYCT
;
A
#
# COMPACT_ATOMS: atom_id res chain seq x y z
N MET A 1 5.31 43.94 20.20
CA MET A 1 6.62 44.49 19.78
C MET A 1 6.64 45.12 18.37
N GLY A 2 5.85 44.66 17.40
CA GLY A 2 5.90 45.19 16.02
C GLY A 2 5.37 46.63 15.82
N GLN A 3 4.42 47.07 16.65
CA GLN A 3 3.77 48.38 16.48
C GLN A 3 4.65 49.56 16.94
N GLN A 4 5.45 49.37 18.00
CA GLN A 4 6.42 50.37 18.48
C GLN A 4 7.59 50.57 17.50
N ARG A 5 8.11 49.49 16.88
CA ARG A 5 9.15 49.60 15.85
C ARG A 5 8.67 50.37 14.62
N ARG A 6 7.43 50.14 14.15
CA ARG A 6 6.85 50.88 13.01
C ARG A 6 6.63 52.36 13.31
N ALA A 7 6.34 52.73 14.57
CA ALA A 7 6.22 54.14 14.96
C ALA A 7 7.60 54.84 14.94
N ALA A 8 8.62 54.21 15.54
CA ALA A 8 9.98 54.75 15.59
C ALA A 8 10.62 54.93 14.20
N VAL A 9 10.40 53.98 13.28
CA VAL A 9 10.90 54.10 11.89
C VAL A 9 10.20 55.24 11.16
N ARG A 10 8.89 55.41 11.34
CA ARG A 10 8.13 56.52 10.75
C ARG A 10 8.59 57.87 11.30
N ASP A 11 8.88 57.95 12.60
CA ASP A 11 9.42 59.17 13.21
C ASP A 11 10.84 59.48 12.72
N PHE A 12 11.69 58.47 12.53
CA PHE A 12 13.03 58.63 11.96
C PHE A 12 13.01 59.13 10.51
N LEU A 13 12.00 58.73 9.73
CA LEU A 13 11.86 59.13 8.33
C LEU A 13 11.18 60.49 8.15
N LYS A 14 10.63 61.10 9.21
CA LYS A 14 10.07 62.46 9.15
C LYS A 14 11.14 63.45 8.73
N GLY A 15 10.93 64.12 7.59
CA GLY A 15 11.86 65.11 7.02
C GLY A 15 12.78 64.58 5.92
N THR A 16 12.68 63.29 5.59
CA THR A 16 13.33 62.71 4.40
C THR A 16 12.35 62.64 3.23
N ALA A 17 12.83 62.83 1.99
CA ALA A 17 12.00 62.70 0.78
C ALA A 17 11.69 61.24 0.41
N ALA A 18 11.89 60.29 1.33
CA ALA A 18 11.68 58.87 1.09
C ALA A 18 10.18 58.54 1.16
N PRO A 19 9.57 57.97 0.11
CA PRO A 19 8.17 57.55 0.15
C PRO A 19 8.02 56.34 1.09
N VAL A 20 7.28 56.54 2.18
CA VAL A 20 7.12 55.54 3.26
C VAL A 20 5.97 54.55 2.96
N ASP A 21 5.01 54.96 2.14
CA ASP A 21 3.77 54.20 1.87
C ASP A 21 3.80 53.45 0.53
N GLU A 22 4.85 53.59 -0.28
CA GLU A 22 4.98 52.89 -1.56
C GLU A 22 5.81 51.60 -1.40
N PRO A 23 5.26 50.44 -1.78
CA PRO A 23 6.04 49.20 -1.76
C PRO A 23 7.12 49.27 -2.85
N SER A 24 8.36 49.51 -2.41
CA SER A 24 9.52 49.44 -3.30
C SER A 24 9.55 48.10 -4.04
N ARG A 25 9.85 48.13 -5.35
CA ARG A 25 10.02 46.92 -6.17
C ARG A 25 11.02 45.94 -5.55
N PHE A 26 12.04 46.48 -4.87
CA PHE A 26 12.99 45.68 -4.10
C PHE A 26 12.30 44.93 -2.96
N ASN A 27 11.50 45.62 -2.13
CA ASN A 27 10.80 45.00 -1.00
C ASN A 27 9.83 43.92 -1.47
N ILE A 28 9.16 44.12 -2.60
CA ILE A 28 8.27 43.10 -3.19
C ILE A 28 9.08 41.85 -3.56
N ALA A 29 10.16 42.01 -4.32
CA ALA A 29 11.01 40.89 -4.74
C ALA A 29 11.68 40.20 -3.53
N TRP A 30 12.17 40.98 -2.56
CA TRP A 30 12.81 40.48 -1.35
C TRP A 30 11.84 39.66 -0.48
N HIS A 31 10.65 40.18 -0.20
CA HIS A 31 9.67 39.47 0.62
C HIS A 31 9.08 38.25 -0.09
N ALA A 32 8.87 38.31 -1.41
CA ALA A 32 8.46 37.15 -2.20
C ALA A 32 9.51 36.04 -2.15
N GLY A 33 10.80 36.39 -2.32
CA GLY A 33 11.91 35.44 -2.24
C GLY A 33 12.03 34.77 -0.87
N LEU A 34 11.88 35.54 0.22
CA LEU A 34 11.85 34.98 1.57
C LEU A 34 10.67 34.02 1.76
N GLY A 35 9.48 34.39 1.28
CA GLY A 35 8.29 33.54 1.34
C GLY A 35 8.50 32.19 0.65
N ASP A 36 9.02 32.21 -0.57
CA ASP A 36 9.32 30.99 -1.33
C ASP A 36 10.46 30.17 -0.72
N PHE A 37 11.47 30.83 -0.16
CA PHE A 37 12.60 30.15 0.48
C PHE A 37 12.14 29.34 1.70
N PHE A 38 11.34 29.95 2.58
CA PHE A 38 10.79 29.28 3.74
C PHE A 38 9.70 28.27 3.40
N ALA A 39 9.03 28.41 2.25
CA ALA A 39 8.15 27.39 1.69
C ALA A 39 8.90 26.21 1.03
N GLY A 40 10.24 26.23 1.02
CA GLY A 40 11.06 25.20 0.38
C GLY A 40 11.03 25.25 -1.16
N SER A 41 10.49 26.32 -1.74
CA SER A 41 10.39 26.57 -3.19
C SER A 41 11.63 27.31 -3.69
N TYR A 42 12.81 26.72 -3.47
CA TYR A 42 14.11 27.35 -3.71
C TYR A 42 14.32 27.87 -5.13
N ALA A 43 13.78 27.20 -6.15
CA ALA A 43 13.86 27.67 -7.54
C ALA A 43 13.12 29.00 -7.78
N ARG A 44 11.96 29.21 -7.12
CA ARG A 44 11.24 30.49 -7.19
C ARG A 44 11.90 31.55 -6.31
N ALA A 45 12.38 31.14 -5.14
CA ALA A 45 13.14 31.99 -4.24
C ALA A 45 14.39 32.56 -4.95
N GLU A 46 15.13 31.73 -5.70
CA GLU A 46 16.27 32.17 -6.49
C GLU A 46 15.90 33.28 -7.48
N GLN A 47 14.81 33.12 -8.22
CA GLN A 47 14.35 34.13 -9.19
C GLN A 47 14.04 35.46 -8.51
N HIS A 48 13.36 35.43 -7.37
CA HIS A 48 13.02 36.62 -6.60
C HIS A 48 14.26 37.27 -5.96
N PHE A 49 15.20 36.49 -5.44
CA PHE A 49 16.46 37.03 -4.91
C PHE A 49 17.37 37.58 -6.01
N ALA A 50 17.36 36.99 -7.21
CA ALA A 50 18.08 37.52 -8.36
C ALA A 50 17.52 38.89 -8.79
N GLU A 51 16.19 39.04 -8.80
CA GLU A 51 15.54 40.34 -9.06
C GLU A 51 15.86 41.36 -7.97
N ALA A 52 15.82 40.97 -6.69
CA ALA A 52 16.21 41.85 -5.59
C ALA A 52 17.69 42.30 -5.72
N ASN A 53 18.60 41.38 -6.06
CA ASN A 53 20.01 41.68 -6.28
C ASN A 53 20.25 42.58 -7.51
N ARG A 54 19.40 42.47 -8.53
CA ARG A 54 19.43 43.36 -9.71
C ARG A 54 19.01 44.78 -9.37
N LEU A 55 17.98 44.93 -8.52
CA LEU A 55 17.43 46.23 -8.13
C LEU A 55 18.36 46.98 -7.16
N LEU A 56 18.99 46.27 -6.23
CA LEU A 56 19.96 46.85 -5.30
C LEU A 56 21.14 45.89 -5.11
N PRO A 57 22.19 46.03 -5.94
CA PRO A 57 23.37 45.18 -5.87
C PRO A 57 24.19 45.46 -4.60
N GLU A 58 25.05 44.51 -4.22
CA GLU A 58 25.96 44.58 -3.05
C GLU A 58 25.33 44.45 -1.66
N LEU A 59 24.04 44.16 -1.55
CA LEU A 59 23.45 43.79 -0.26
C LEU A 59 23.95 42.40 0.19
N PRO A 60 24.69 42.29 1.32
CA PRO A 60 25.24 41.01 1.77
C PRO A 60 24.16 39.96 2.03
N ASP A 61 23.03 40.38 2.61
CA ASP A 61 21.90 39.49 2.93
C ASP A 61 21.25 38.91 1.66
N VAL A 62 21.09 39.73 0.63
CA VAL A 62 20.52 39.29 -0.66
C VAL A 62 21.47 38.31 -1.34
N ARG A 63 22.78 38.60 -1.36
CA ARG A 63 23.80 37.71 -1.93
C ARG A 63 23.87 36.38 -1.18
N ARG A 64 23.78 36.41 0.15
CA ARG A 64 23.75 35.21 0.99
C ARG A 64 22.52 34.36 0.69
N MET A 65 21.33 34.94 0.75
CA MET A 65 20.08 34.19 0.50
C MET A 65 20.01 33.66 -0.93
N LEU A 66 20.51 34.39 -1.93
CA LEU A 66 20.63 33.91 -3.30
C LEU A 66 21.55 32.69 -3.40
N ALA A 67 22.69 32.70 -2.71
CA ALA A 67 23.62 31.57 -2.68
C ALA A 67 23.02 30.34 -1.97
N GLU A 68 22.28 30.54 -0.88
CA GLU A 68 21.55 29.48 -0.18
C GLU A 68 20.41 28.90 -1.04
N ALA A 69 19.68 29.75 -1.79
CA ALA A 69 18.63 29.29 -2.69
C ALA A 69 19.17 28.47 -3.88
N ARG A 70 20.36 28.82 -4.38
CA ARG A 70 21.07 28.05 -5.43
C ARG A 70 21.60 26.70 -4.95
N ASN A 71 21.88 26.58 -3.66
CA ASN A 71 22.40 25.37 -3.04
C ASN A 71 21.44 24.90 -1.93
N PRO A 72 20.22 24.48 -2.28
CA PRO A 72 19.22 24.12 -1.30
C PRO A 72 19.64 22.87 -0.50
N PRO A 73 19.19 22.74 0.76
CA PRO A 73 19.43 21.54 1.53
C PRO A 73 18.79 20.32 0.85
N ALA A 74 19.46 19.17 0.93
CA ALA A 74 18.95 17.92 0.39
C ALA A 74 17.58 17.61 1.03
N ARG A 75 16.57 17.37 0.19
CA ARG A 75 15.26 16.92 0.68
C ARG A 75 15.37 15.46 1.13
N PRO A 76 14.85 15.10 2.31
CA PRO A 76 14.83 13.71 2.73
C PRO A 76 13.96 12.90 1.77
N PHE A 77 14.44 11.70 1.40
CA PHE A 77 13.68 10.77 0.59
C PHE A 77 12.43 10.30 1.36
N PRO A 78 11.25 10.13 0.71
CA PRO A 78 9.98 9.82 1.37
C PRO A 78 9.87 8.34 1.79
N TRP A 79 10.76 7.90 2.68
CA TRP A 79 10.86 6.50 3.13
C TRP A 79 9.57 5.95 3.72
N ALA A 80 8.80 6.76 4.45
CA ALA A 80 7.55 6.31 5.07
C ALA A 80 6.53 5.84 4.02
N SER A 81 6.35 6.61 2.95
CA SER A 81 5.40 6.28 1.87
C SER A 81 5.85 5.05 1.09
N VAL A 82 7.15 4.95 0.79
CA VAL A 82 7.72 3.79 0.10
C VAL A 82 7.57 2.52 0.95
N ALA A 83 7.91 2.59 2.23
CA ALA A 83 7.77 1.47 3.15
C ALA A 83 6.29 1.02 3.26
N ALA A 84 5.35 1.96 3.38
CA ALA A 84 3.94 1.65 3.42
C ALA A 84 3.47 0.93 2.14
N ALA A 85 3.90 1.37 0.96
CA ALA A 85 3.57 0.73 -0.31
C ALA A 85 4.11 -0.71 -0.40
N VAL A 86 5.36 -0.93 0.03
CA VAL A 86 5.97 -2.27 0.05
C VAL A 86 5.24 -3.21 1.00
N ILE A 87 4.90 -2.74 2.20
CA ILE A 87 4.16 -3.52 3.21
C ILE A 87 2.78 -3.91 2.67
N ALA A 88 2.02 -2.93 2.15
CA ALA A 88 0.69 -3.17 1.61
C ALA A 88 0.71 -4.20 0.47
N THR A 89 1.67 -4.07 -0.45
CA THR A 89 1.83 -5.00 -1.58
C THR A 89 2.17 -6.42 -1.10
N SER A 90 3.07 -6.53 -0.12
CA SER A 90 3.46 -7.83 0.46
C SER A 90 2.30 -8.53 1.16
N LEU A 91 1.54 -7.78 1.97
CA LEU A 91 0.36 -8.32 2.66
C LEU A 91 -0.73 -8.76 1.67
N ALA A 92 -0.95 -7.99 0.60
CA ALA A 92 -1.91 -8.36 -0.44
C ALA A 92 -1.49 -9.67 -1.13
N GLY A 93 -0.23 -9.79 -1.54
CA GLY A 93 0.30 -11.01 -2.17
C GLY A 93 0.17 -12.24 -1.25
N TYR A 94 0.57 -12.10 0.01
CA TYR A 94 0.46 -13.19 0.99
C TYR A 94 -1.00 -13.57 1.28
N GLY A 95 -1.88 -12.58 1.41
CA GLY A 95 -3.31 -12.80 1.63
C GLY A 95 -3.97 -13.59 0.50
N VAL A 96 -3.65 -13.28 -0.76
CA VAL A 96 -4.12 -14.04 -1.92
C VAL A 96 -3.63 -15.48 -1.86
N MET A 97 -2.33 -15.69 -1.64
CA MET A 97 -1.76 -17.03 -1.54
C MET A 97 -2.41 -17.86 -0.42
N LEU A 98 -2.58 -17.27 0.76
CA LEU A 98 -3.21 -17.94 1.90
C LEU A 98 -4.69 -18.25 1.62
N SER A 99 -5.41 -17.34 0.98
CA SER A 99 -6.82 -17.56 0.59
C SER A 99 -6.95 -18.71 -0.41
N LEU A 100 -6.10 -18.77 -1.43
CA LEU A 100 -6.07 -19.86 -2.39
C LEU A 100 -5.71 -21.19 -1.72
N ARG A 101 -4.72 -21.18 -0.82
CA ARG A 101 -4.33 -22.36 -0.03
C ARG A 101 -5.47 -22.83 0.87
N TRP A 102 -6.18 -21.92 1.53
CA TRP A 102 -7.32 -22.24 2.37
C TRP A 102 -8.47 -22.80 1.55
N ARG A 103 -8.87 -22.14 0.46
CA ARG A 103 -9.95 -22.62 -0.44
C ARG A 103 -9.68 -24.03 -0.97
N ARG A 104 -8.43 -24.34 -1.35
CA ARG A 104 -8.05 -25.68 -1.83
C ARG A 104 -8.09 -26.76 -0.75
N ASN A 105 -7.86 -26.39 0.52
CA ASN A 105 -7.72 -27.35 1.61
C ASN A 105 -8.91 -27.34 2.59
N ARG A 106 -9.92 -26.48 2.40
CA ARG A 106 -11.01 -26.27 3.36
C ARG A 106 -11.83 -27.52 3.70
N PHE A 107 -11.88 -28.48 2.78
CA PHE A 107 -12.63 -29.73 2.93
C PHE A 107 -11.72 -30.97 2.95
N ARG A 108 -10.41 -30.78 3.06
CA ARG A 108 -9.49 -31.90 3.20
C ARG A 108 -9.54 -32.41 4.63
N ILE A 109 -9.92 -33.68 4.78
CA ILE A 109 -9.89 -34.40 6.05
C ILE A 109 -8.74 -35.39 6.06
N ARG A 110 -8.21 -35.69 7.25
CA ARG A 110 -7.11 -36.65 7.40
C ARG A 110 -7.65 -38.09 7.42
N PRO A 111 -6.87 -39.10 7.00
CA PRO A 111 -7.30 -40.50 7.11
C PRO A 111 -7.73 -40.92 8.52
N SER A 112 -7.09 -40.39 9.56
CA SER A 112 -7.47 -40.61 10.96
C SER A 112 -8.86 -40.07 11.29
N GLU A 113 -9.27 -38.97 10.68
CA GLU A 113 -10.62 -38.40 10.86
C GLU A 113 -11.65 -39.23 10.13
N VAL A 114 -11.32 -39.77 8.96
CA VAL A 114 -12.18 -40.74 8.25
C VAL A 114 -12.44 -41.97 9.12
N LEU A 115 -11.41 -42.51 9.77
CA LEU A 115 -11.57 -43.65 10.67
C LEU A 115 -12.48 -43.30 11.86
N ARG A 116 -12.29 -42.13 12.47
CA ARG A 116 -13.17 -41.63 13.55
C ARG A 116 -14.62 -41.49 13.09
N LEU A 117 -14.87 -41.04 11.85
CA LEU A 117 -16.21 -40.96 11.28
C LEU A 117 -16.82 -42.34 11.05
N LEU A 118 -16.01 -43.32 10.64
CA LEU A 118 -16.48 -44.69 10.41
C LEU A 118 -16.82 -45.43 11.72
N GLU A 119 -16.10 -45.14 12.80
CA GLU A 119 -16.25 -45.81 14.09
C GLU A 119 -17.26 -45.12 15.03
N GLY A 120 -17.29 -43.78 15.04
CA GLY A 120 -17.97 -43.01 16.08
C GLY A 120 -19.12 -42.12 15.62
N ALA A 121 -19.37 -41.98 14.31
CA ALA A 121 -20.49 -41.18 13.83
C ALA A 121 -21.81 -41.97 13.92
N THR A 122 -22.90 -41.28 14.29
CA THR A 122 -24.26 -41.85 14.30
C THR A 122 -24.67 -42.33 12.91
N GLU A 123 -24.26 -41.59 11.88
CA GLU A 123 -24.45 -41.96 10.47
C GLU A 123 -23.09 -42.13 9.81
N ARG A 124 -22.89 -43.28 9.15
CA ARG A 124 -21.63 -43.56 8.44
C ARG A 124 -21.47 -42.64 7.23
N PRO A 125 -20.26 -42.11 6.98
CA PRO A 125 -20.00 -41.29 5.81
C PRO A 125 -20.14 -42.10 4.52
N ILE A 126 -20.57 -41.44 3.45
CA ILE A 126 -20.54 -42.00 2.10
C ILE A 126 -19.11 -41.90 1.59
N LEU A 127 -18.46 -43.04 1.39
CA LEU A 127 -17.11 -43.12 0.87
C LEU A 127 -17.14 -43.22 -0.66
N LEU A 128 -16.43 -42.32 -1.34
CA LEU A 128 -16.27 -42.32 -2.79
C LEU A 128 -14.82 -42.60 -3.16
N ASP A 129 -14.61 -43.66 -3.93
CA ASP A 129 -13.34 -43.97 -4.57
C ASP A 129 -13.32 -43.27 -5.93
N VAL A 130 -12.53 -42.20 -6.06
CA VAL A 130 -12.51 -41.37 -7.27
C VAL A 130 -11.36 -41.67 -8.23
N ARG A 131 -10.71 -42.82 -8.05
CA ARG A 131 -9.65 -43.29 -8.94
C ARG A 131 -10.19 -43.56 -10.34
N ASP A 132 -9.33 -43.45 -11.36
CA ASP A 132 -9.67 -43.91 -12.70
C ASP A 132 -9.92 -45.44 -12.71
N GLU A 133 -10.63 -45.92 -13.73
CA GLU A 133 -11.02 -47.34 -13.82
C GLU A 133 -9.82 -48.29 -13.80
N ALA A 134 -8.73 -47.92 -14.48
CA ALA A 134 -7.54 -48.76 -14.59
C ALA A 134 -6.85 -48.89 -13.22
N THR A 135 -6.71 -47.79 -12.49
CA THR A 135 -6.13 -47.77 -11.14
C THR A 135 -7.04 -48.45 -10.12
N TYR A 136 -8.36 -48.26 -10.21
CA TYR A 136 -9.33 -48.94 -9.36
C TYR A 136 -9.28 -50.46 -9.53
N ALA A 137 -9.26 -50.95 -10.78
CA ALA A 137 -9.21 -52.38 -11.09
C ALA A 137 -7.94 -53.06 -10.58
N ARG A 138 -6.78 -52.37 -10.66
CA ARG A 138 -5.49 -52.90 -10.21
C ARG A 138 -5.26 -52.79 -8.70
N SER A 139 -6.04 -51.98 -7.98
CA SER A 139 -5.75 -51.71 -6.58
C SER A 139 -6.14 -52.87 -5.66
N PRO A 140 -5.21 -53.41 -4.86
CA PRO A 140 -5.51 -54.48 -3.91
C PRO A 140 -6.20 -53.98 -2.64
N VAL A 141 -6.20 -52.66 -2.39
CA VAL A 141 -6.76 -52.05 -1.17
C VAL A 141 -7.86 -51.07 -1.54
N ARG A 142 -9.02 -51.28 -0.91
CA ARG A 142 -10.21 -50.44 -1.05
C ARG A 142 -10.81 -50.25 0.33
N ILE A 143 -11.33 -49.06 0.61
CA ILE A 143 -12.02 -48.84 1.88
C ILE A 143 -13.37 -49.59 1.78
N PRO A 144 -13.72 -50.47 2.74
CA PRO A 144 -14.97 -51.21 2.69
C PRO A 144 -16.19 -50.28 2.61
N GLY A 145 -17.16 -50.63 1.77
CA GLY A 145 -18.37 -49.83 1.56
C GLY A 145 -18.18 -48.57 0.69
N SER A 146 -16.99 -48.39 0.09
CA SER A 146 -16.77 -47.32 -0.89
C SER A 146 -17.50 -47.58 -2.21
N LYS A 147 -18.05 -46.52 -2.79
CA LYS A 147 -18.62 -46.51 -4.15
C LYS A 147 -17.57 -45.96 -5.10
N HIS A 148 -17.28 -46.70 -6.17
CA HIS A 148 -16.37 -46.23 -7.22
C HIS A 148 -17.08 -45.28 -8.17
N VAL A 149 -16.58 -44.05 -8.30
CA VAL A 149 -17.09 -43.04 -9.22
C VAL A 149 -15.91 -42.22 -9.73
N THR A 150 -15.65 -42.25 -11.04
CA THR A 150 -14.52 -41.53 -11.62
C THR A 150 -14.68 -40.02 -11.53
N GLU A 151 -13.56 -39.29 -11.43
CA GLU A 151 -13.54 -37.82 -11.45
C GLU A 151 -14.27 -37.26 -12.68
N ALA A 152 -14.04 -37.83 -13.87
CA ALA A 152 -14.70 -37.43 -15.11
C ALA A 152 -16.24 -37.57 -15.05
N SER A 153 -16.75 -38.58 -14.35
CA SER A 153 -18.20 -38.78 -14.17
C SER A 153 -18.82 -37.76 -13.19
N LEU A 154 -18.04 -37.33 -12.19
CA LEU A 154 -18.43 -36.26 -11.27
C LEU A 154 -18.46 -34.89 -11.97
N GLU A 155 -17.44 -34.57 -12.78
CA GLU A 155 -17.36 -33.30 -13.51
C GLU A 155 -18.49 -33.17 -14.54
N SER A 156 -18.77 -34.25 -15.27
CA SER A 156 -19.87 -34.30 -16.25
C SER A 156 -21.25 -34.46 -15.63
N ARG A 157 -21.34 -34.61 -14.29
CA ARG A 157 -22.58 -34.88 -13.53
C ARG A 157 -23.38 -36.09 -14.05
N THR A 158 -22.69 -37.05 -14.65
CA THR A 158 -23.29 -38.28 -15.15
C THR A 158 -23.41 -39.35 -14.06
N ALA A 159 -22.66 -39.20 -12.96
CA ALA A 159 -22.73 -40.09 -11.82
C ALA A 159 -24.09 -39.98 -11.11
N GLN A 160 -24.84 -41.08 -11.10
CA GLN A 160 -26.03 -41.21 -10.25
C GLN A 160 -25.60 -41.58 -8.84
N LEU A 161 -25.30 -40.54 -8.05
CA LEU A 161 -24.99 -40.69 -6.64
C LEU A 161 -26.23 -40.35 -5.81
N GLU A 162 -26.80 -41.37 -5.17
CA GLU A 162 -27.76 -41.17 -4.09
C GLU A 162 -27.03 -40.61 -2.86
N VAL A 163 -26.87 -39.28 -2.84
CA VAL A 163 -26.30 -38.54 -1.71
C VAL A 163 -27.45 -37.92 -0.92
N GLU A 164 -27.60 -38.34 0.32
CA GLU A 164 -28.44 -37.62 1.28
C GLU A 164 -27.71 -36.33 1.66
N ARG A 165 -28.38 -35.18 1.54
CA ARG A 165 -27.74 -33.85 1.74
C ARG A 165 -27.14 -33.66 3.13
N GLU A 166 -27.69 -34.36 4.10
CA GLU A 166 -27.28 -34.28 5.51
C GLU A 166 -26.02 -35.14 5.80
N ARG A 167 -25.68 -36.09 4.91
CA ARG A 167 -24.59 -37.05 5.13
C ARG A 167 -23.26 -36.52 4.63
N ILE A 168 -22.22 -36.79 5.43
CA ILE A 168 -20.84 -36.48 5.05
C ILE A 168 -20.41 -37.38 3.90
N VAL A 169 -19.92 -36.77 2.81
CA VAL A 169 -19.31 -37.47 1.68
C VAL A 169 -17.80 -37.29 1.74
N VAL A 170 -17.07 -38.39 1.67
CA VAL A 170 -15.61 -38.40 1.66
C VAL A 170 -15.14 -39.03 0.36
N ALA A 171 -14.53 -38.22 -0.49
CA ALA A 171 -13.83 -38.70 -1.68
C ALA A 171 -12.36 -39.00 -1.37
N TYR A 172 -11.86 -40.13 -1.86
CA TYR A 172 -10.44 -40.47 -1.80
C TYR A 172 -9.94 -40.99 -3.15
N CYS A 173 -8.67 -40.74 -3.41
CA CYS A 173 -7.93 -41.26 -4.56
C CYS A 173 -6.64 -41.92 -4.06
N THR A 174 -5.74 -42.29 -4.98
CA THR A 174 -4.37 -42.72 -4.66
C THR A 174 -3.54 -41.58 -4.09
#